data_AF-A0A2N4UAE2-F1
#
_entry.id   AF-A0A2N4UAE2-F1
#
_cell.length_a   1.000
_cell.length_b   1.000
_cell.length_c   1.000
_cell.angle_alpha   90.00
_cell.angle_beta   90.00
_cell.angle_gamma   90.00
#
_symmetry.space_group_name_H-M   'P 1'
#
loop_
_entity.id
_entity.type
_entity.pdbx_description
1 polymer ?
#
loop_
_entity_poly.entity_id
_entity_poly.type
_entity_poly.pdbx_seq_one_letter_code
_entity_poly.pdbx_strand_id
1 'polypeptide(L)'
;MMKSRYYCLPAKERFAKRYAVAADVHSTAKQAVSVARNNGDKVGLQKAEHALKEAGVAVDKLDLFKKNLKSFVKLYEFLSQIIDYEDRELEQLNVYAKHLQPLLQVSRLEDEDVDVSELELTHYRLTKRAEHALKLNENTGEYGLKPGSDVGTGKPHDPEKKRLSEIIDALNDLFGAEISDDDQLHFANGVAARISRDAEVMAQVNGYSKEQVMHGVFPKRIEDVVLDAMTENEKMAMEILGDQNKGRDFALLILRLLAGYGKSGAPPLATERT
;
A
#
# COMPACT_ATOMS: atom_id res chain seq x y z
N MET A 1 7.44 40.49 2.18
CA MET A 1 7.36 39.05 2.58
C MET A 1 6.70 38.79 3.94
N MET A 2 6.79 39.67 4.95
CA MET A 2 6.31 39.38 6.32
C MET A 2 4.77 39.35 6.51
N LYS A 3 4.00 40.12 5.73
CA LYS A 3 2.53 40.19 5.85
C LYS A 3 1.80 38.90 5.44
N SER A 4 2.27 38.18 4.42
CA SER A 4 1.58 36.98 3.91
C SER A 4 1.58 35.82 4.92
N ARG A 5 2.68 35.70 5.69
CA ARG A 5 2.82 34.67 6.73
C ARG A 5 1.81 34.87 7.88
N TYR A 6 1.43 36.12 8.18
CA TYR A 6 0.46 36.45 9.22
C TYR A 6 -0.96 35.96 8.89
N TYR A 7 -1.39 36.11 7.63
CA TYR A 7 -2.73 35.66 7.20
C TYR A 7 -2.89 34.14 7.17
N CYS A 8 -1.78 33.40 7.09
CA CYS A 8 -1.81 31.94 7.11
C CYS A 8 -1.79 31.35 8.54
N LEU A 9 -1.49 32.16 9.58
CA LEU A 9 -1.38 31.68 10.97
C LEU A 9 -2.66 31.02 11.48
N PRO A 10 -3.87 31.62 11.32
CA PRO A 10 -5.09 31.00 11.84
C PRO A 10 -5.39 29.66 11.17
N ALA A 11 -5.10 29.53 9.87
CA ALA A 11 -5.31 28.28 9.15
C ALA A 11 -4.30 27.21 9.55
N LYS A 12 -3.03 27.59 9.76
CA LYS A 12 -2.00 26.70 10.32
C LYS A 12 -2.42 26.18 11.68
N GLU A 13 -2.86 27.04 12.60
CA GLU A 13 -3.27 26.66 13.95
C GLU A 13 -4.50 25.74 13.93
N ARG A 14 -5.50 26.06 13.11
CA ARG A 14 -6.68 25.18 12.94
C ARG A 14 -6.29 23.81 12.40
N PHE A 15 -5.41 23.76 11.39
CA PHE A 15 -4.94 22.50 10.83
C PHE A 15 -4.15 21.70 11.88
N ALA A 16 -3.19 22.34 12.56
CA ALA A 16 -2.39 21.70 13.60
C ALA A 16 -3.27 21.14 14.73
N LYS A 17 -4.25 21.92 15.21
CA LYS A 17 -5.20 21.47 16.23
C LYS A 17 -6.03 20.27 15.75
N ARG A 18 -6.55 20.31 14.52
CA ARG A 18 -7.31 19.18 13.94
C ARG A 18 -6.44 17.94 13.76
N TYR A 19 -5.20 18.13 13.33
CA TYR A 19 -4.25 17.05 13.13
C TYR A 19 -3.87 16.39 14.45
N ALA A 20 -3.54 17.18 15.48
CA ALA A 20 -3.26 16.69 16.82
C ALA A 20 -4.43 15.88 17.38
N VAL A 21 -5.65 16.43 17.34
CA VAL A 21 -6.85 15.71 17.80
C VAL A 21 -7.08 14.41 17.01
N ALA A 22 -6.89 14.41 15.69
CA ALA A 22 -7.06 13.20 14.88
C ALA A 22 -5.98 12.14 15.20
N ALA A 23 -4.73 12.58 15.42
CA ALA A 23 -3.62 11.72 15.79
C ALA A 23 -3.82 11.11 17.19
N ASP A 24 -4.26 11.91 18.17
CA ASP A 24 -4.59 11.43 19.52
C ASP A 24 -5.71 10.39 19.49
N VAL A 25 -6.78 10.65 18.72
CA VAL A 25 -7.89 9.71 18.54
C VAL A 25 -7.42 8.42 17.87
N HIS A 26 -6.52 8.51 16.89
CA HIS A 26 -5.94 7.34 16.23
C HIS A 26 -5.04 6.53 17.19
N SER A 27 -4.19 7.18 17.99
CA SER A 27 -3.34 6.54 18.99
C SER A 27 -4.16 5.83 20.08
N THR A 28 -5.18 6.50 20.62
CA THR A 28 -6.09 5.91 21.62
C THR A 28 -6.91 4.75 21.04
N ALA A 29 -7.38 4.84 19.80
CA ALA A 29 -8.06 3.73 19.14
C ALA A 29 -7.12 2.52 18.93
N LYS A 30 -5.85 2.76 18.58
CA LYS A 30 -4.83 1.72 18.44
C LYS A 30 -4.55 1.02 19.78
N GLN A 31 -4.45 1.77 20.87
CA GLN A 31 -4.32 1.22 22.22
C GLN A 31 -5.56 0.40 22.62
N ALA A 32 -6.76 0.87 22.31
CA ALA A 32 -8.00 0.15 22.59
C ALA A 32 -8.09 -1.19 21.86
N VAL A 33 -7.64 -1.26 20.60
CA VAL A 33 -7.53 -2.53 19.84
C VAL A 33 -6.55 -3.49 20.53
N SER A 34 -5.38 -3.01 20.96
CA SER A 34 -4.39 -3.83 21.67
C SER A 34 -4.97 -4.42 22.97
N VAL A 35 -5.65 -3.60 23.77
CA VAL A 35 -6.28 -4.04 25.03
C VAL A 35 -7.42 -5.04 24.78
N ALA A 36 -8.31 -4.77 23.81
CA ALA A 36 -9.40 -5.69 23.47
C ALA A 36 -8.88 -7.05 22.96
N ARG A 37 -7.78 -7.03 22.20
CA ARG A 37 -7.09 -8.24 21.72
C ARG A 37 -6.52 -9.06 22.87
N ASN A 38 -5.86 -8.42 23.83
CA ASN A 38 -5.28 -9.08 24.99
C ASN A 38 -6.35 -9.65 25.94
N ASN A 39 -7.52 -9.01 26.03
CA ASN A 39 -8.62 -9.43 26.90
C ASN A 39 -9.54 -10.50 26.27
N GLY A 40 -9.36 -10.85 24.98
CA GLY A 40 -10.14 -11.89 24.31
C GLY A 40 -11.61 -11.54 24.04
N ASP A 41 -12.00 -10.26 24.15
CA ASP A 41 -13.36 -9.78 23.90
C ASP A 41 -13.61 -9.60 22.38
N LYS A 42 -14.30 -10.55 21.76
CA LYS A 42 -14.62 -10.52 20.33
C LYS A 42 -15.49 -9.34 19.91
N VAL A 43 -16.42 -8.89 20.77
CA VAL A 43 -17.35 -7.79 20.45
C VAL A 43 -16.64 -6.45 20.66
N GLY A 44 -15.83 -6.34 21.71
CA GLY A 44 -14.97 -5.19 21.97
C GLY A 44 -13.93 -5.00 20.86
N LEU A 45 -13.34 -6.08 20.35
CA LEU A 45 -12.35 -6.03 19.28
C LEU A 45 -12.93 -5.45 17.99
N GLN A 46 -14.09 -5.94 17.52
CA GLN A 46 -14.73 -5.42 16.30
C GLN A 46 -15.09 -3.93 16.41
N LYS A 47 -15.57 -3.49 17.58
CA LYS A 47 -15.87 -2.07 17.83
C LYS A 47 -14.59 -1.21 17.83
N ALA A 48 -13.53 -1.70 18.46
CA ALA A 48 -12.24 -1.02 18.50
C ALA A 48 -11.58 -0.93 17.11
N GLU A 49 -11.68 -1.99 16.30
CA GLU A 49 -11.19 -2.03 14.92
C GLU A 49 -11.94 -1.04 14.03
N HIS A 50 -13.27 -0.96 14.16
CA HIS A 50 -14.07 0.04 13.45
C HIS A 50 -13.66 1.47 13.84
N ALA A 51 -13.50 1.74 15.14
CA ALA A 51 -13.06 3.05 15.63
C ALA A 51 -11.65 3.41 15.13
N LEU A 52 -10.72 2.44 15.08
CA LEU A 52 -9.39 2.63 14.53
C LEU A 52 -9.45 2.98 13.04
N LYS A 53 -10.30 2.31 12.28
CA LYS A 53 -10.52 2.59 10.86
C LYS A 53 -11.07 3.99 10.62
N GLU A 54 -12.08 4.40 11.38
CA GLU A 54 -12.63 5.77 11.31
C GLU A 54 -11.59 6.84 11.67
N ALA A 55 -10.79 6.58 12.71
CA ALA A 55 -9.71 7.47 13.12
C ALA A 55 -8.62 7.58 12.04
N GLY A 56 -8.25 6.46 11.41
CA GLY A 56 -7.29 6.44 10.29
C GLY A 56 -7.78 7.26 9.10
N VAL A 57 -9.06 7.11 8.73
CA VAL A 57 -9.68 7.92 7.66
C VAL A 57 -9.66 9.42 7.99
N ALA A 58 -9.80 9.81 9.26
CA ALA A 58 -9.74 11.21 9.68
C ALA A 58 -8.33 11.81 9.50
N VAL A 59 -7.28 11.06 9.83
CA VAL A 59 -5.88 11.46 9.60
C VAL A 59 -5.58 11.51 8.10
N ASP A 60 -5.96 10.48 7.34
CA ASP A 60 -5.72 10.42 5.89
C ASP A 60 -6.44 11.55 5.13
N LYS A 61 -7.62 12.00 5.59
CA LYS A 61 -8.29 13.20 5.05
C LYS A 61 -7.44 14.46 5.16
N LEU A 62 -6.73 14.65 6.27
CA LEU A 62 -5.87 15.82 6.49
C LEU A 62 -4.58 15.74 5.67
N ASP A 63 -4.01 14.55 5.54
CA ASP A 63 -2.85 14.31 4.67
C ASP A 63 -3.20 14.49 3.19
N LEU A 64 -4.37 14.00 2.78
CA LEU A 64 -4.90 14.20 1.44
C LEU A 64 -5.14 15.69 1.14
N PHE A 65 -5.70 16.45 2.09
CA PHE A 65 -5.86 17.90 1.94
C PHE A 65 -4.51 18.59 1.67
N LYS A 66 -3.45 18.21 2.41
CA LYS A 66 -2.10 18.75 2.19
C LYS A 66 -1.54 18.38 0.81
N LYS A 67 -1.74 17.13 0.36
CA LYS A 67 -1.34 16.67 -0.98
C LYS A 67 -2.08 17.45 -2.07
N ASN A 68 -3.40 17.57 -1.96
CA ASN A 68 -4.23 18.31 -2.91
C ASN A 68 -3.85 19.78 -2.98
N LEU A 69 -3.54 20.42 -1.85
CA LEU A 69 -3.07 21.81 -1.82
C LEU A 69 -1.75 21.98 -2.59
N LYS A 70 -0.81 21.03 -2.44
CA LYS A 70 0.45 21.02 -3.20
C LYS A 70 0.21 20.82 -4.70
N SER A 71 -0.67 19.88 -5.07
CA SER A 71 -1.00 19.61 -6.47
C SER A 71 -1.72 20.79 -7.13
N PHE A 72 -2.63 21.46 -6.40
CA PHE A 72 -3.31 22.67 -6.86
C PHE A 72 -2.31 23.78 -7.20
N VAL A 73 -1.38 24.11 -6.30
CA VAL A 73 -0.35 25.15 -6.55
C VAL A 73 0.47 24.81 -7.79
N LYS A 74 0.94 23.56 -7.92
CA LYS A 74 1.71 23.13 -9.09
C LYS A 74 0.94 23.22 -10.40
N LEU A 75 -0.32 22.76 -10.40
CA LEU A 75 -1.15 22.76 -11.59
C LEU A 75 -1.51 24.19 -12.01
N TYR A 76 -1.88 25.04 -11.05
CA TYR A 76 -2.17 26.44 -11.30
C TYR A 76 -0.95 27.17 -11.86
N GLU A 77 0.24 27.02 -11.25
CA GLU A 77 1.48 27.64 -11.75
C GLU A 77 1.87 27.17 -13.15
N PHE A 78 1.53 25.94 -13.53
CA PHE A 78 1.75 25.43 -14.88
C PHE A 78 0.74 26.01 -15.87
N LEU A 79 -0.56 25.93 -15.55
CA LEU A 79 -1.60 26.38 -16.45
C LEU A 79 -1.62 27.91 -16.61
N SER A 80 -1.24 28.68 -15.59
CA SER A 80 -1.14 30.14 -15.66
C SER A 80 -0.06 30.63 -16.63
N GLN A 81 0.83 29.75 -17.12
CA GLN A 81 1.80 30.08 -18.17
C GLN A 81 1.18 29.98 -19.58
N ILE A 82 0.04 29.30 -19.70
CA ILE A 82 -0.58 28.91 -20.98
C ILE A 82 -1.93 29.61 -21.14
N ILE A 83 -2.68 29.77 -20.05
CA ILE A 83 -4.05 30.29 -20.02
C ILE A 83 -4.09 31.50 -19.08
N ASP A 84 -4.62 32.62 -19.58
CA ASP A 84 -5.01 33.74 -18.73
C ASP A 84 -6.41 33.46 -18.15
N TYR A 85 -6.49 33.37 -16.83
CA TYR A 85 -7.71 32.97 -16.14
C TYR A 85 -8.67 34.14 -15.88
N GLU A 86 -8.19 35.39 -15.94
CA GLU A 86 -8.92 36.61 -15.56
C GLU A 86 -9.66 36.53 -14.18
N ASP A 87 -9.34 35.52 -13.35
CA ASP A 87 -10.00 35.23 -12.09
C ASP A 87 -9.11 35.65 -10.91
N ARG A 88 -9.45 36.79 -10.34
CA ARG A 88 -8.75 37.38 -9.20
C ARG A 88 -8.91 36.55 -7.91
N GLU A 89 -9.99 35.80 -7.74
CA GLU A 89 -10.18 34.96 -6.55
C GLU A 89 -9.31 33.71 -6.64
N LEU A 90 -9.21 33.11 -7.82
CA LEU A 90 -8.36 31.95 -8.08
C LEU A 90 -6.87 32.29 -7.88
N GLU A 91 -6.44 33.48 -8.34
CA GLU A 91 -5.08 33.96 -8.12
C GLU A 91 -4.79 34.23 -6.64
N GLN A 92 -5.74 34.83 -5.91
CA GLN A 92 -5.64 35.02 -4.45
C GLN A 92 -5.54 33.68 -3.72
N LEU A 93 -6.34 32.68 -4.13
CA LEU A 93 -6.28 31.32 -3.59
C LEU A 93 -4.92 30.68 -3.85
N ASN A 94 -4.35 30.82 -5.05
CA ASN A 94 -3.02 30.29 -5.35
C ASN A 94 -1.92 30.94 -4.50
N VAL A 95 -1.92 32.27 -4.39
CA VAL A 95 -0.94 32.99 -3.54
C VAL A 95 -1.07 32.54 -2.08
N TYR A 96 -2.29 32.42 -1.58
CA TYR A 96 -2.55 31.94 -0.23
C TYR A 96 -2.11 30.48 -0.03
N ALA A 97 -2.46 29.58 -0.95
CA ALA A 97 -2.10 28.16 -0.92
C ALA A 97 -0.58 27.95 -0.98
N LYS A 98 0.12 28.70 -1.83
CA LYS A 98 1.59 28.67 -1.96
C LYS A 98 2.31 29.03 -0.66
N HIS A 99 1.74 29.96 0.11
CA HIS A 99 2.29 30.32 1.42
C HIS A 99 1.83 29.42 2.57
N LEU A 100 0.61 28.86 2.48
CA LEU A 100 0.07 27.96 3.50
C LEU A 100 0.71 26.57 3.44
N GLN A 101 0.87 26.00 2.23
CA GLN A 101 1.38 24.64 2.00
C GLN A 101 2.68 24.31 2.78
N PRO A 102 3.74 25.15 2.79
CA PRO A 102 4.95 24.86 3.57
C PRO A 102 4.72 24.96 5.09
N LEU A 103 3.70 25.68 5.55
CA LEU A 103 3.38 25.84 6.97
C LEU A 103 2.57 24.67 7.54
N LEU A 104 1.94 23.86 6.68
CA LEU A 104 1.23 22.62 7.05
C LEU A 104 2.18 21.41 7.22
N GLN A 105 3.49 21.64 7.26
CA GLN A 105 4.44 20.63 7.69
C GLN A 105 4.34 20.47 9.20
N VAL A 106 3.39 19.64 9.63
CA VAL A 106 3.43 19.05 10.96
C VAL A 106 4.51 17.98 10.89
N SER A 107 5.65 18.27 11.52
CA SER A 107 6.69 17.29 11.76
C SER A 107 6.05 16.18 12.59
N ARG A 108 5.95 15.00 12.00
CA ARG A 108 5.43 13.76 12.55
C ARG A 108 6.44 13.27 13.62
N LEU A 109 6.64 14.07 14.66
CA LEU A 109 7.65 13.83 15.70
C LEU A 109 7.21 12.78 16.71
N GLU A 110 5.96 12.32 16.65
CA GLU A 110 5.38 11.38 17.60
C GLU A 110 4.92 10.07 16.96
N ASP A 111 5.10 9.87 15.64
CA ASP A 111 5.17 8.51 15.10
C ASP A 111 6.64 8.07 15.24
N GLU A 112 6.92 7.61 16.45
CA GLU A 112 8.08 6.83 16.86
C GLU A 112 8.51 5.82 15.78
N ASP A 113 9.81 5.79 15.51
CA ASP A 113 10.60 4.72 14.88
C ASP A 113 10.06 4.10 13.57
N VAL A 114 10.24 4.83 12.47
CA VAL A 114 10.79 4.15 11.29
C VAL A 114 12.30 4.16 11.48
N ASP A 115 12.83 3.05 12.00
CA ASP A 115 14.26 2.82 12.02
C ASP A 115 14.78 2.87 10.56
N VAL A 116 15.50 3.94 10.25
CA VAL A 116 16.17 4.18 8.96
C VAL A 116 17.68 3.92 9.07
N SER A 117 18.15 3.37 10.21
CA SER A 117 19.56 3.01 10.41
C SER A 117 20.00 1.87 9.47
N GLU A 118 19.05 1.19 8.83
CA GLU A 118 19.28 0.03 7.95
C GLU A 118 19.42 0.38 6.45
N LEU A 119 19.39 1.66 6.06
CA LEU A 119 19.74 2.08 4.70
C LEU A 119 21.27 2.20 4.53
N GLU A 120 21.99 1.12 4.81
CA GLU A 120 23.34 0.94 4.28
C GLU A 120 23.25 0.09 2.99
N LEU A 121 23.43 0.76 1.85
CA LEU A 121 23.47 0.16 0.52
C LEU A 121 24.62 -0.86 0.42
N THR A 122 24.39 -2.11 0.81
CA THR A 122 25.43 -3.15 0.82
C THR A 122 25.57 -3.87 -0.53
N HIS A 123 24.54 -3.88 -1.39
CA HIS A 123 24.59 -4.59 -2.67
C HIS A 123 23.89 -3.81 -3.78
N TYR A 124 24.66 -3.13 -4.63
CA TYR A 124 24.16 -2.56 -5.87
C TYR A 124 24.43 -3.57 -7.00
N ARG A 125 23.38 -4.25 -7.50
CA ARG A 125 23.45 -4.96 -8.79
C ARG A 125 22.78 -4.12 -9.85
N LEU A 126 23.58 -3.48 -10.70
CA LEU A 126 23.11 -2.85 -11.92
C LEU A 126 22.61 -3.92 -12.89
N THR A 127 21.29 -4.08 -12.98
CA THR A 127 20.65 -4.77 -14.11
C THR A 127 20.12 -3.72 -15.08
N LYS A 128 20.59 -3.81 -16.33
CA LYS A 128 20.20 -2.93 -17.42
C LYS A 128 18.72 -3.15 -17.73
N ARG A 129 17.86 -2.24 -17.25
CA ARG A 129 16.39 -2.32 -17.35
C ARG A 129 15.88 -2.31 -18.81
N ALA A 130 16.60 -1.68 -19.75
CA ALA A 130 16.38 -1.73 -21.20
C ALA A 130 17.50 -1.00 -21.97
N GLU A 131 17.82 -1.40 -23.21
CA GLU A 131 18.38 -0.47 -24.21
C GLU A 131 17.23 0.25 -24.90
N HIS A 132 16.92 1.47 -24.47
CA HIS A 132 16.07 2.33 -25.29
C HIS A 132 16.89 2.89 -26.43
N ALA A 133 16.76 2.31 -27.62
CA ALA A 133 17.13 2.99 -28.85
C ALA A 133 16.21 4.22 -28.98
N LEU A 134 16.70 5.39 -28.60
CA LEU A 134 16.04 6.67 -28.86
C LEU A 134 15.99 6.86 -30.38
N LYS A 135 14.92 6.37 -31.01
CA LYS A 135 14.60 6.71 -32.40
C LYS A 135 14.19 8.19 -32.42
N LEU A 136 15.17 9.06 -32.64
CA LEU A 136 14.98 10.51 -32.77
C LEU A 136 14.29 10.92 -34.09
N ASN A 137 13.87 9.96 -34.92
CA ASN A 137 13.29 10.21 -36.23
C ASN A 137 12.01 9.42 -36.46
N GLU A 138 10.94 9.76 -35.73
CA GLU A 138 9.58 9.53 -36.22
C GLU A 138 8.82 10.86 -36.16
N ASN A 139 8.89 11.59 -37.28
CA ASN A 139 7.90 12.61 -37.59
C ASN A 139 6.54 11.89 -37.70
N THR A 140 5.52 12.42 -37.03
CA THR A 140 4.11 11.99 -37.03
C THR A 140 3.70 10.93 -35.99
N GLY A 141 3.88 11.25 -34.70
CA GLY A 141 3.05 10.71 -33.63
C GLY A 141 2.37 11.87 -32.90
N GLU A 142 1.04 11.83 -32.72
CA GLU A 142 0.34 12.73 -31.81
C GLU A 142 0.84 12.46 -30.38
N TYR A 143 1.91 13.14 -29.97
CA TYR A 143 2.31 13.23 -28.57
C TYR A 143 1.38 14.20 -27.86
N GLY A 144 0.12 13.81 -27.70
CA GLY A 144 -0.79 14.48 -26.78
C GLY A 144 -0.26 14.33 -25.36
N LEU A 145 0.09 15.44 -24.71
CA LEU A 145 0.27 15.46 -23.26
C LEU A 145 -0.99 14.88 -22.64
N LYS A 146 -0.87 13.79 -21.87
CA LYS A 146 -2.01 13.29 -21.08
C LYS A 146 -2.44 14.43 -20.14
N PRO A 147 -3.66 14.98 -20.28
CA PRO A 147 -4.12 16.04 -19.40
C PRO A 147 -4.13 15.52 -17.96
N GLY A 148 -3.78 16.38 -17.00
CA GLY A 148 -3.66 16.04 -15.57
C GLY A 148 -5.01 15.81 -14.88
N SER A 149 -5.82 14.86 -15.38
CA SER A 149 -7.13 14.51 -14.83
C SER A 149 -7.07 13.88 -13.42
N ASP A 150 -5.88 13.51 -12.94
CA ASP A 150 -5.67 12.88 -11.64
C ASP A 150 -5.37 13.88 -10.50
N VAL A 151 -5.34 15.18 -10.79
CA VAL A 151 -5.11 16.20 -9.76
C VAL A 151 -6.36 16.35 -8.88
N GLY A 152 -6.27 15.91 -7.63
CA GLY A 152 -7.33 16.08 -6.62
C GLY A 152 -8.34 14.93 -6.55
N THR A 153 -8.18 13.85 -7.32
CA THR A 153 -9.06 12.68 -7.31
C THR A 153 -8.78 11.67 -6.18
N GLY A 154 -7.70 11.88 -5.42
CA GLY A 154 -7.35 11.02 -4.29
C GLY A 154 -8.50 10.96 -3.30
N LYS A 155 -9.02 9.76 -3.04
CA LYS A 155 -9.99 9.51 -1.97
C LYS A 155 -9.22 9.18 -0.69
N PRO A 156 -9.74 9.50 0.50
CA PRO A 156 -9.23 8.93 1.74
C PRO A 156 -9.26 7.40 1.59
N HIS A 157 -8.09 6.78 1.57
CA HIS A 157 -8.01 5.33 1.43
C HIS A 157 -8.26 4.70 2.79
N ASP A 158 -8.94 3.57 2.75
CA ASP A 158 -9.01 2.66 3.88
C ASP A 158 -7.57 2.27 4.29
N PRO A 159 -7.19 2.33 5.57
CA PRO A 159 -5.86 1.91 6.02
C PRO A 159 -5.50 0.49 5.55
N GLU A 160 -6.48 -0.41 5.40
CA GLU A 160 -6.26 -1.75 4.83
C GLU A 160 -5.87 -1.70 3.34
N LYS A 161 -6.51 -0.81 2.56
CA LYS A 161 -6.18 -0.63 1.14
C LYS A 161 -4.83 0.02 0.93
N LYS A 162 -4.48 0.99 1.79
CA LYS A 162 -3.16 1.63 1.77
C LYS A 162 -2.05 0.62 2.07
N ARG A 163 -2.23 -0.21 3.10
CA ARG A 163 -1.32 -1.32 3.42
C ARG A 163 -1.21 -2.32 2.28
N LEU A 164 -2.33 -2.69 1.64
CA LEU A 164 -2.30 -3.60 0.50
C LEU A 164 -1.55 -3.00 -0.70
N SER A 165 -1.75 -1.71 -1.00
CA SER A 165 -0.97 -1.01 -2.04
C SER A 165 0.52 -1.00 -1.74
N GLU A 166 0.92 -0.70 -0.49
CA GLU A 166 2.33 -0.75 -0.06
C GLU A 166 2.93 -2.16 -0.22
N ILE A 167 2.16 -3.21 0.06
CA ILE A 167 2.58 -4.60 -0.14
C ILE A 167 2.73 -4.91 -1.63
N ILE A 168 1.78 -4.50 -2.47
CA ILE A 168 1.84 -4.72 -3.93
C ILE A 168 3.04 -3.99 -4.53
N ASP A 169 3.30 -2.75 -4.13
CA ASP A 169 4.46 -1.98 -4.60
C ASP A 169 5.77 -2.70 -4.21
N ALA A 170 5.87 -3.20 -2.97
CA ALA A 170 7.04 -3.95 -2.51
C ALA A 170 7.22 -5.30 -3.24
N LEU A 171 6.11 -6.00 -3.56
CA LEU A 171 6.16 -7.23 -4.35
C LEU A 171 6.60 -6.93 -5.79
N ASN A 172 6.12 -5.85 -6.39
CA ASN A 172 6.51 -5.42 -7.72
C ASN A 172 7.99 -5.03 -7.81
N ASP A 173 8.54 -4.41 -6.76
CA ASP A 173 9.99 -4.14 -6.68
C ASP A 173 10.82 -5.43 -6.60
N LEU A 174 10.28 -6.50 -6.00
CA LEU A 174 10.97 -7.78 -5.82
C LEU A 174 10.87 -8.71 -7.06
N PHE A 175 9.68 -8.84 -7.64
CA PHE A 175 9.40 -9.77 -8.75
C PHE A 175 9.43 -9.12 -10.13
N GLY A 176 9.35 -7.79 -10.20
CA GLY A 176 9.25 -7.04 -11.46
C GLY A 176 7.84 -7.10 -12.09
N ALA A 177 7.64 -6.35 -13.16
CA ALA A 177 6.34 -6.17 -13.82
C ALA A 177 5.94 -7.32 -14.78
N GLU A 178 6.70 -8.42 -14.83
CA GLU A 178 6.42 -9.54 -15.72
C GLU A 178 5.32 -10.47 -15.17
N ILE A 179 5.06 -10.41 -13.86
CA ILE A 179 4.05 -11.20 -13.16
C ILE A 179 2.92 -10.25 -12.72
N SER A 180 1.67 -10.66 -12.90
CA SER A 180 0.49 -9.90 -12.46
C SER A 180 0.50 -9.67 -10.93
N ASP A 181 0.05 -8.50 -10.49
CA ASP A 181 -0.11 -8.16 -9.07
C ASP A 181 -0.91 -9.25 -8.30
N ASP A 182 -1.96 -9.79 -8.92
CA ASP A 182 -2.82 -10.82 -8.29
C ASP A 182 -2.06 -12.14 -8.09
N ASP A 183 -1.22 -12.52 -9.07
CA ASP A 183 -0.41 -13.74 -8.99
C ASP A 183 0.72 -13.60 -7.95
N GLN A 184 1.37 -12.43 -7.91
CA GLN A 184 2.37 -12.11 -6.88
C GLN A 184 1.78 -12.17 -5.48
N LEU A 185 0.59 -11.56 -5.31
CA LEU A 185 -0.12 -11.56 -4.03
C LEU A 185 -0.59 -12.97 -3.65
N HIS A 186 -1.07 -13.76 -4.60
CA HIS A 186 -1.44 -15.16 -4.36
C HIS A 186 -0.24 -15.99 -3.90
N PHE A 187 0.91 -15.81 -4.52
CA PHE A 187 2.15 -16.49 -4.16
C PHE A 187 2.62 -16.09 -2.75
N ALA A 188 2.72 -14.79 -2.46
CA ALA A 188 3.14 -14.27 -1.17
C ALA A 188 2.22 -14.76 -0.03
N ASN A 189 0.91 -14.72 -0.23
CA ASN A 189 -0.06 -15.25 0.74
C ASN A 189 0.06 -16.77 0.93
N GLY A 190 0.36 -17.51 -0.15
CA GLY A 190 0.60 -18.96 -0.08
C GLY A 190 1.80 -19.31 0.81
N VAL A 191 2.91 -18.59 0.65
CA VAL A 191 4.10 -18.77 1.50
C VAL A 191 3.80 -18.37 2.95
N ALA A 192 3.18 -17.21 3.17
CA ALA A 192 2.82 -16.73 4.50
C ALA A 192 1.88 -17.71 5.24
N ALA A 193 0.90 -18.28 4.54
CA ALA A 193 -0.03 -19.26 5.11
C ALA A 193 0.62 -20.60 5.48
N ARG A 194 1.73 -20.97 4.82
CA ARG A 194 2.52 -22.16 5.19
C ARG A 194 3.37 -21.89 6.42
N ILE A 195 4.03 -20.73 6.46
CA ILE A 195 4.85 -20.29 7.59
C ILE A 195 4.01 -20.10 8.85
N SER A 196 2.78 -19.59 8.73
CA SER A 196 1.90 -19.36 9.89
C SER A 196 1.49 -20.65 10.62
N ARG A 197 1.62 -21.81 9.98
CA ARG A 197 1.38 -23.13 10.59
C ARG A 197 2.57 -23.64 11.40
N ASP A 198 3.74 -23.04 11.23
CA ASP A 198 4.95 -23.40 11.96
C ASP A 198 4.99 -22.66 13.30
N ALA A 199 4.62 -23.36 14.37
CA ALA A 199 4.49 -22.78 15.70
C ALA A 199 5.81 -22.25 16.26
N GLU A 200 6.94 -22.88 15.91
CA GLU A 200 8.26 -22.46 16.39
C GLU A 200 8.68 -21.14 15.74
N VAL A 201 8.46 -21.03 14.43
CA VAL A 201 8.75 -19.82 13.67
C VAL A 201 7.82 -18.68 14.10
N MET A 202 6.54 -18.96 14.28
CA MET A 202 5.57 -17.96 14.74
C MET A 202 5.82 -17.50 16.19
N ALA A 203 6.37 -18.34 17.06
CA ALA A 203 6.78 -17.92 18.39
C ALA A 203 7.91 -16.87 18.33
N GLN A 204 8.85 -17.01 17.39
CA GLN A 204 9.90 -16.01 17.17
C GLN A 204 9.35 -14.71 16.60
N VAL A 205 8.48 -14.81 15.57
CA VAL A 205 7.84 -13.65 14.93
C VAL A 205 7.03 -12.81 15.93
N ASN A 206 6.36 -13.46 16.88
CA ASN A 206 5.54 -12.77 17.88
C ASN A 206 6.34 -12.27 19.09
N GLY A 207 7.53 -12.82 19.35
CA GLY A 207 8.29 -12.59 20.58
C GLY A 207 9.50 -11.67 20.45
N TYR A 208 10.02 -11.47 19.24
CA TYR A 208 11.30 -10.77 19.00
C TYR A 208 11.15 -9.58 18.05
N SER A 209 12.17 -8.70 18.03
CA SER A 209 12.24 -7.60 17.06
C SER A 209 12.45 -8.13 15.64
N LYS A 210 12.18 -7.30 14.64
CA LYS A 210 12.34 -7.69 13.23
C LYS A 210 13.77 -8.12 12.91
N GLU A 211 14.78 -7.38 13.35
CA GLU A 211 16.19 -7.75 13.15
C GLU A 211 16.49 -9.13 13.75
N GLN A 212 16.01 -9.39 14.96
CA GLN A 212 16.22 -10.66 15.65
C GLN A 212 15.57 -11.83 14.91
N VAL A 213 14.36 -11.63 14.39
CA VAL A 213 13.65 -12.62 13.56
C VAL A 213 14.43 -12.86 12.26
N MET A 214 14.91 -11.80 11.60
CA MET A 214 15.67 -11.87 10.35
C MET A 214 17.08 -12.45 10.51
N HIS A 215 17.64 -12.45 11.72
CA HIS A 215 18.88 -13.19 12.03
C HIS A 215 18.63 -14.57 12.66
N GLY A 216 17.36 -14.92 12.89
CA GLY A 216 16.93 -16.19 13.45
C GLY A 216 16.73 -17.27 12.40
N VAL A 217 15.82 -18.22 12.69
CA VAL A 217 15.51 -19.33 11.78
C VAL A 217 14.52 -18.96 10.67
N PHE A 218 13.90 -17.78 10.78
CA PHE A 218 12.83 -17.33 9.90
C PHE A 218 13.24 -17.22 8.42
N PRO A 219 14.36 -16.57 8.03
CA PRO A 219 14.74 -16.49 6.61
C PRO A 219 14.98 -17.86 5.98
N LYS A 220 15.66 -18.75 6.71
CA LYS A 220 15.91 -20.11 6.23
C LYS A 220 14.60 -20.88 6.04
N ARG A 221 13.64 -20.72 6.94
CA ARG A 221 12.33 -21.35 6.78
C ARG A 221 11.58 -20.83 5.56
N ILE A 222 11.68 -19.53 5.27
CA ILE A 222 11.09 -18.95 4.06
C ILE A 222 11.68 -19.61 2.81
N GLU A 223 13.00 -19.77 2.74
CA GLU A 223 13.67 -20.47 1.63
C GLU A 223 13.17 -21.91 1.49
N ASP A 224 13.14 -22.67 2.60
CA ASP A 224 12.67 -24.06 2.60
C ASP A 224 11.22 -24.15 2.10
N VAL A 225 10.32 -23.28 2.59
CA VAL A 225 8.91 -23.27 2.19
C VAL A 225 8.72 -22.91 0.72
N VAL A 226 9.54 -22.00 0.18
CA VAL A 226 9.52 -21.65 -1.25
C VAL A 226 9.97 -22.85 -2.09
N LEU A 227 11.05 -23.53 -1.71
CA LEU A 227 11.55 -24.73 -2.41
C LEU A 227 10.56 -25.89 -2.37
N ASP A 228 9.92 -26.10 -1.22
CA ASP A 228 8.87 -27.10 -1.05
C ASP A 228 7.67 -26.78 -1.96
N ALA A 229 7.23 -25.51 -1.98
CA ALA A 229 6.13 -25.07 -2.84
C ALA A 229 6.43 -25.28 -4.32
N MET A 230 7.66 -25.00 -4.76
CA MET A 230 8.08 -25.25 -6.14
C MET A 230 8.05 -26.74 -6.48
N THR A 231 8.63 -27.58 -5.61
CA THR A 231 8.72 -29.03 -5.80
C THR A 231 7.34 -29.70 -5.80
N GLU A 232 6.46 -29.29 -4.90
CA GLU A 232 5.09 -29.78 -4.83
C GLU A 232 4.28 -29.37 -6.06
N ASN A 233 4.41 -28.12 -6.51
CA ASN A 233 3.75 -27.64 -7.72
C ASN A 233 4.22 -28.40 -8.97
N GLU A 234 5.52 -28.65 -9.09
CA GLU A 234 6.08 -29.45 -10.17
C GLU A 234 5.52 -30.88 -10.13
N LYS A 235 5.50 -31.51 -8.95
CA LYS A 235 4.95 -32.87 -8.78
C LYS A 235 3.46 -32.93 -9.14
N MET A 236 2.66 -31.96 -8.68
CA MET A 236 1.24 -31.88 -9.03
C MET A 236 1.05 -31.71 -10.55
N ALA A 237 1.84 -30.84 -11.18
CA ALA A 237 1.79 -30.64 -12.62
C ALA A 237 2.15 -31.93 -13.39
N MET A 238 3.21 -32.64 -12.97
CA MET A 238 3.60 -33.92 -13.58
C MET A 238 2.52 -34.99 -13.44
N GLU A 239 1.86 -35.11 -12.29
CA GLU A 239 0.76 -36.07 -12.09
C GLU A 239 -0.45 -35.78 -12.99
N ILE A 240 -0.77 -34.50 -13.20
CA ILE A 240 -1.88 -34.07 -14.06
C ILE A 240 -1.55 -34.27 -15.54
N LEU A 241 -0.31 -33.97 -15.96
CA LEU A 241 0.12 -34.05 -17.36
C LEU A 241 0.53 -35.47 -17.77
N GLY A 242 1.01 -36.29 -16.84
CA GLY A 242 1.49 -37.65 -17.08
C GLY A 242 0.39 -38.70 -17.21
N ASP A 243 -0.82 -38.43 -16.70
CA ASP A 243 -1.96 -39.36 -16.74
C ASP A 243 -3.19 -38.67 -17.34
N GLN A 244 -3.63 -39.15 -18.51
CA GLN A 244 -4.77 -38.58 -19.24
C GLN A 244 -6.09 -38.64 -18.45
N ASN A 245 -6.27 -39.64 -17.58
CA ASN A 245 -7.49 -39.74 -16.78
C ASN A 245 -7.49 -38.68 -15.67
N LYS A 246 -6.37 -38.54 -14.94
CA LYS A 246 -6.21 -37.50 -13.91
C LYS A 246 -6.31 -36.10 -14.51
N GLY A 247 -5.71 -35.87 -15.68
CA GLY A 247 -5.83 -34.60 -16.40
C GLY A 247 -7.28 -34.27 -16.77
N ARG A 248 -8.05 -35.26 -17.24
CA ARG A 248 -9.47 -35.09 -17.55
C ARG A 248 -10.31 -34.82 -16.30
N ASP A 249 -10.08 -35.56 -15.23
CA ASP A 249 -10.80 -35.36 -13.96
C ASP A 249 -10.50 -33.99 -13.35
N PHE A 250 -9.25 -33.55 -13.41
CA PHE A 250 -8.85 -32.21 -12.99
C PHE A 250 -9.52 -31.12 -13.83
N ALA A 251 -9.57 -31.27 -15.16
CA ALA A 251 -10.27 -30.32 -16.04
C ALA A 251 -11.79 -30.25 -15.73
N LEU A 252 -12.43 -31.38 -15.44
CA LEU A 252 -13.84 -31.43 -15.01
C LEU A 252 -14.05 -30.73 -13.66
N LEU A 253 -13.10 -30.87 -12.73
CA LEU A 253 -13.13 -30.19 -11.45
C LEU A 253 -13.01 -28.67 -11.61
N ILE A 254 -12.08 -28.19 -12.44
CA ILE A 254 -11.95 -26.77 -12.76
C ILE A 254 -13.23 -26.24 -13.43
N LEU A 255 -13.80 -26.98 -14.39
CA LEU A 255 -15.06 -26.61 -15.04
C LEU A 255 -16.20 -26.48 -14.01
N ARG A 256 -16.28 -27.40 -13.05
CA ARG A 256 -17.27 -27.35 -11.97
C ARG A 256 -17.06 -26.14 -11.05
N LEU A 257 -15.82 -25.81 -10.72
CA LEU A 257 -15.50 -24.62 -9.91
C LEU A 257 -15.95 -23.36 -10.66
N LEU A 258 -15.57 -23.19 -11.92
CA LEU A 258 -15.96 -22.03 -12.73
C LEU A 258 -17.50 -21.93 -12.91
N ALA A 259 -18.17 -23.05 -13.15
CA ALA A 259 -19.63 -23.10 -13.27
C ALA A 259 -20.35 -22.84 -11.94
N GLY A 260 -19.76 -23.23 -10.81
CA GLY A 260 -20.27 -22.93 -9.47
C GLY A 260 -20.11 -21.46 -9.09
N TYR A 261 -19.00 -20.83 -9.48
CA TYR A 261 -18.75 -19.40 -9.26
C TYR A 261 -19.74 -18.48 -9.97
N GLY A 262 -20.26 -18.90 -11.14
CA GLY A 262 -21.31 -18.16 -11.84
C GLY A 262 -22.62 -18.01 -11.05
N LYS A 263 -22.83 -18.79 -9.97
CA LYS A 263 -24.01 -18.71 -9.10
C LYS A 263 -23.74 -18.13 -7.70
N SER A 264 -22.48 -18.06 -7.25
CA SER A 264 -22.08 -17.39 -6.01
C SER A 264 -20.75 -16.68 -6.22
N GLY A 265 -20.78 -15.37 -6.46
CA GLY A 265 -19.59 -14.58 -6.80
C GLY A 265 -18.62 -14.34 -5.63
N ALA A 266 -17.91 -15.36 -5.17
CA ALA A 266 -16.73 -15.23 -4.33
C ALA A 266 -15.84 -16.48 -4.37
N PRO A 267 -14.49 -16.35 -4.43
CA PRO A 267 -13.59 -17.48 -4.30
C PRO A 267 -13.56 -18.07 -2.89
N PRO A 268 -13.50 -19.42 -2.73
CA PRO A 268 -13.34 -20.02 -1.43
C PRO A 268 -11.88 -19.85 -1.02
N LEU A 269 -11.64 -18.91 -0.11
CA LEU A 269 -10.45 -18.92 0.73
C LEU A 269 -10.39 -20.27 1.44
N ALA A 270 -9.22 -20.90 1.37
CA ALA A 270 -8.94 -22.24 1.85
C ALA A 270 -9.58 -22.51 3.22
N THR A 271 -10.66 -23.31 3.23
CA THR A 271 -11.22 -23.86 4.46
C THR A 271 -10.33 -24.99 4.95
N GLU A 272 -9.84 -24.81 6.17
CA GLU A 272 -9.22 -25.83 7.02
C GLU A 272 -9.96 -27.17 6.91
N ARG A 273 -9.20 -28.25 6.67
CA ARG A 273 -9.68 -29.61 6.90
C ARG A 273 -9.00 -30.13 8.17
N THR A 274 -9.81 -30.32 9.20
CA THR A 274 -9.63 -31.35 10.23
C THR A 274 -9.77 -32.74 9.63
#